data_AF-A0A9W4U1I2-F1
#
_entry.id   AF-A0A9W4U1I2-F1
#
_cell.length_a   1.000
_cell.length_b   1.000
_cell.length_c   1.000
_cell.angle_alpha   90.00
_cell.angle_beta   90.00
_cell.angle_gamma   90.00
#
_symmetry.space_group_name_H-M   'P 1'
#
loop_
_entity.id
_entity.type
_entity.pdbx_description
1 polymer ?
#
loop_
_entity_poly.entity_id
_entity_poly.type
_entity_poly.pdbx_seq_one_letter_code
_entity_poly.pdbx_strand_id
1 'polypeptide(L)'
;MSGWGLGWFGGGQAKKDAPKKAILQLRQQLELLNKREKHLHNQMEEQDTLARKYVTTNKTRKFAKTALRKKKNFETAATNTSAQIMTLEEEIHSIETANINKETLDAMKNASTAMKHIHQGMTVDTVETVMEDIREQHEIGQEINNALIAPQAVVDDEELDEELAELQQEQLDEQMIKGGSVPVSDAVSLPTAPRSEVVGNRPGKAAPVEEDDEEAELRKLQAEMAI
;
A
#
# COMPACT_ATOMS: atom_id res chain seq x y z
N MET A 1 -8.36 66.57 -9.67
CA MET A 1 -9.41 65.54 -9.57
C MET A 1 -8.80 64.27 -10.18
N SER A 2 -8.13 63.45 -9.35
CA SER A 2 -8.64 62.16 -8.82
C SER A 2 -8.97 61.15 -9.94
N GLY A 3 -8.38 59.96 -10.02
CA GLY A 3 -7.38 59.30 -9.20
C GLY A 3 -6.87 58.06 -9.92
N TRP A 4 -5.55 57.90 -10.00
CA TRP A 4 -4.89 56.64 -10.31
C TRP A 4 -4.65 55.93 -8.98
N GLY A 5 -5.45 54.92 -8.68
CA GLY A 5 -5.27 54.13 -7.48
C GLY A 5 -6.30 53.02 -7.38
N LEU A 6 -5.83 51.86 -6.91
CA LEU A 6 -6.59 50.67 -6.48
C LEU A 6 -6.74 49.55 -7.51
N GLY A 7 -5.68 48.75 -7.60
CA GLY A 7 -5.73 47.40 -8.17
C GLY A 7 -4.60 46.50 -7.67
N TRP A 8 -4.18 46.61 -6.38
CA TRP A 8 -3.09 45.76 -5.84
C TRP A 8 -3.40 45.07 -4.49
N PHE A 9 -4.62 45.16 -3.95
CA PHE A 9 -4.97 44.43 -2.72
C PHE A 9 -6.15 43.48 -3.00
N GLY A 10 -5.82 42.27 -3.45
CA GLY A 10 -6.81 41.21 -3.68
C GLY A 10 -6.22 39.84 -4.08
N GLY A 11 -4.94 39.76 -4.45
CA GLY A 11 -4.33 38.54 -4.99
C GLY A 11 -3.96 37.44 -3.99
N GLY A 12 -4.14 37.65 -2.68
CA GLY A 12 -3.74 36.68 -1.65
C GLY A 12 -4.64 35.45 -1.60
N GLN A 13 -5.95 35.63 -1.77
CA GLN A 13 -6.93 34.54 -1.76
C GLN A 13 -6.95 33.78 -3.11
N ALA A 14 -6.89 34.53 -4.22
CA ALA A 14 -6.85 33.96 -5.57
C ALA A 14 -5.65 33.02 -5.81
N LYS A 15 -4.50 33.27 -5.15
CA LYS A 15 -3.32 32.38 -5.23
C LYS A 15 -3.44 31.12 -4.38
N LYS A 16 -4.18 31.16 -3.27
CA LYS A 16 -4.38 29.98 -2.39
C LYS A 16 -5.39 29.00 -2.97
N ASP A 17 -6.38 29.49 -3.73
CA ASP A 17 -7.42 28.65 -4.34
C ASP A 17 -7.05 28.12 -5.75
N ALA A 18 -5.93 28.58 -6.32
CA ALA A 18 -5.52 28.23 -7.68
C ALA A 18 -5.32 26.72 -7.91
N PRO A 19 -4.65 25.94 -7.02
CA PRO A 19 -4.47 24.50 -7.24
C PRO A 19 -5.80 23.73 -7.19
N LYS A 20 -6.66 24.07 -6.22
CA LYS A 20 -7.99 23.45 -6.07
C LYS A 20 -8.87 23.74 -7.28
N LYS A 21 -8.84 24.97 -7.79
CA LYS A 21 -9.58 25.36 -8.99
C LYS A 21 -9.08 24.62 -10.23
N ALA A 22 -7.77 24.49 -10.40
CA ALA A 22 -7.17 23.74 -11.50
C ALA A 22 -7.59 22.26 -11.45
N ILE A 23 -7.48 21.61 -10.29
CA ILE A 23 -7.91 20.21 -10.10
C ILE A 23 -9.41 20.04 -10.43
N LEU A 24 -10.26 20.97 -9.99
CA LEU A 24 -11.69 20.91 -10.31
C LEU A 24 -11.96 21.01 -11.82
N GLN A 25 -11.27 21.90 -12.53
CA GLN A 25 -11.40 22.04 -13.98
C GLN A 25 -10.90 20.79 -14.71
N LEU A 26 -9.77 20.22 -14.28
CA LEU A 26 -9.23 18.98 -14.84
C LEU A 26 -10.18 17.81 -14.63
N ARG A 27 -10.79 17.69 -13.44
CA ARG A 27 -11.79 16.64 -13.15
C ARG A 27 -13.07 16.79 -13.98
N GLN A 28 -13.54 18.02 -14.21
CA GLN A 28 -14.65 18.28 -15.11
C GLN A 28 -14.32 17.84 -16.55
N GLN A 29 -13.12 18.16 -17.02
CA GLN A 29 -12.66 17.74 -18.34
C GLN A 29 -12.51 16.21 -18.43
N LEU A 30 -12.01 15.56 -17.39
CA LEU A 30 -11.91 14.11 -17.28
C LEU A 30 -13.28 13.44 -17.41
N GLU A 31 -14.31 13.99 -16.77
CA GLU A 31 -15.69 13.48 -16.88
C GLU A 31 -16.21 13.57 -18.32
N LEU A 32 -15.92 14.67 -19.01
CA LEU A 32 -16.29 14.85 -20.43
C LEU A 32 -15.57 13.86 -21.34
N LEU A 33 -14.27 13.62 -21.11
CA LEU A 33 -13.50 12.65 -21.89
C LEU A 33 -14.00 11.22 -21.66
N ASN A 34 -14.32 10.84 -20.42
CA ASN A 34 -14.92 9.54 -20.11
C ASN A 34 -16.28 9.34 -20.82
N LYS A 35 -17.13 10.37 -20.82
CA LYS A 35 -18.41 10.34 -21.57
C LYS A 35 -18.17 10.18 -23.07
N ARG A 36 -17.18 10.89 -23.61
CA ARG A 36 -16.78 10.78 -25.02
C ARG A 36 -16.27 9.38 -25.37
N GLU A 37 -15.40 8.81 -24.54
CA GLU A 37 -14.88 7.44 -24.75
C GLU A 37 -16.00 6.41 -24.78
N LYS A 38 -16.93 6.48 -23.80
CA LYS A 38 -18.12 5.62 -23.79
C LYS A 38 -18.96 5.79 -25.06
N HIS A 39 -19.16 7.02 -25.52
CA HIS A 39 -19.89 7.28 -26.76
C HIS A 39 -19.18 6.67 -27.99
N LEU A 40 -17.86 6.77 -28.08
CA LEU A 40 -17.07 6.17 -29.15
C LEU A 40 -17.17 4.64 -29.14
N HIS A 41 -17.15 4.00 -27.97
CA HIS A 41 -17.38 2.55 -27.86
C HIS A 41 -18.76 2.14 -28.35
N ASN A 42 -19.82 2.87 -27.98
CA ASN A 42 -21.16 2.61 -28.50
C ASN A 42 -21.21 2.75 -30.04
N GLN A 43 -20.59 3.79 -30.61
CA GLN A 43 -20.51 3.96 -32.05
C GLN A 43 -19.73 2.82 -32.73
N MET A 44 -18.67 2.30 -32.11
CA MET A 44 -17.95 1.13 -32.60
C MET A 44 -18.84 -0.11 -32.65
N GLU A 45 -19.63 -0.36 -31.61
CA GLU A 45 -20.56 -1.50 -31.54
C GLU A 45 -21.67 -1.39 -32.61
N GLU A 46 -22.22 -0.19 -32.82
CA GLU A 46 -23.17 0.07 -33.90
C GLU A 46 -22.57 -0.23 -35.29
N GLN A 47 -21.34 0.23 -35.54
CA GLN A 47 -20.67 -0.05 -36.82
C GLN A 47 -20.32 -1.54 -36.98
N ASP A 48 -19.96 -2.24 -35.90
CA ASP A 48 -19.72 -3.68 -35.92
C ASP A 48 -21.00 -4.44 -36.28
N THR A 49 -22.12 -4.08 -35.66
CA THR A 49 -23.44 -4.65 -35.94
C THR A 49 -23.85 -4.42 -37.40
N LEU A 50 -23.65 -3.21 -37.92
CA LEU A 50 -23.90 -2.90 -39.33
C LEU A 50 -22.99 -3.70 -40.27
N ALA A 51 -21.71 -3.84 -39.94
CA ALA A 51 -20.77 -4.63 -40.72
C ALA A 51 -21.20 -6.09 -40.81
N ARG A 52 -21.59 -6.70 -39.68
CA ARG A 52 -22.13 -8.08 -39.62
C ARG A 52 -23.40 -8.23 -40.44
N LYS A 53 -24.30 -7.24 -40.42
CA LYS A 53 -25.54 -7.26 -41.21
C LYS A 53 -25.27 -7.27 -42.73
N TYR A 54 -24.24 -6.56 -43.19
CA TYR A 54 -23.92 -6.44 -44.62
C TYR A 54 -22.93 -7.47 -45.17
N VAL A 55 -22.37 -8.36 -44.34
CA VAL A 55 -21.36 -9.35 -44.76
C VAL A 55 -21.93 -10.51 -45.57
N THR A 56 -23.25 -10.71 -45.52
CA THR A 56 -23.93 -11.93 -46.00
C THR A 56 -24.00 -12.06 -47.52
N THR A 57 -23.90 -10.97 -48.29
CA THR A 57 -23.96 -11.03 -49.77
C THR A 57 -22.84 -10.24 -50.44
N ASN A 58 -22.41 -10.68 -51.62
CA ASN A 58 -21.39 -9.97 -52.42
C ASN A 58 -21.82 -8.55 -52.81
N LYS A 59 -23.12 -8.31 -52.98
CA LYS A 59 -23.67 -6.98 -53.30
C LYS A 59 -23.55 -6.00 -52.14
N THR A 60 -23.63 -6.48 -50.90
CA THR A 60 -23.58 -5.63 -49.69
C THR A 60 -22.18 -5.49 -49.08
N ARG A 61 -21.19 -6.21 -49.60
CA ARG A 61 -19.79 -6.21 -49.12
C ARG A 61 -19.16 -4.81 -49.07
N LYS A 62 -19.50 -3.92 -50.01
CA LYS A 62 -19.01 -2.52 -50.01
C LYS A 62 -19.50 -1.75 -48.78
N PHE A 63 -20.75 -1.96 -48.35
CA PHE A 63 -21.30 -1.31 -47.17
C PHE A 63 -20.68 -1.85 -45.88
N ALA A 64 -20.43 -3.16 -45.81
CA ALA A 64 -19.69 -3.77 -44.69
C ALA A 64 -18.28 -3.17 -44.55
N LYS A 65 -17.54 -3.03 -45.67
CA LYS A 65 -16.20 -2.42 -45.67
C LYS A 65 -16.22 -0.96 -45.20
N THR A 66 -17.24 -0.19 -45.58
CA THR A 66 -17.41 1.20 -45.10
C THR A 66 -17.70 1.26 -43.61
N ALA A 67 -18.57 0.37 -43.09
CA ALA A 67 -18.86 0.29 -41.66
C ALA A 67 -17.60 -0.08 -40.85
N LEU A 68 -16.82 -1.06 -41.30
CA LEU A 68 -15.54 -1.43 -40.67
C LEU A 68 -14.53 -0.29 -40.69
N ARG A 69 -14.46 0.50 -41.78
CA ARG A 69 -13.60 1.69 -41.82
C ARG A 69 -14.01 2.74 -40.78
N LYS A 70 -15.32 3.00 -40.65
CA LYS A 70 -15.83 3.91 -39.60
C LYS A 70 -15.50 3.40 -38.20
N LYS A 71 -15.73 2.11 -37.94
CA LYS A 71 -15.34 1.45 -36.69
C LYS A 71 -13.86 1.69 -36.39
N LYS A 72 -12.97 1.49 -37.38
CA LYS A 72 -11.53 1.68 -37.19
C LYS A 72 -11.16 3.14 -36.86
N ASN A 73 -11.84 4.10 -37.47
CA ASN A 73 -11.64 5.51 -37.13
C ASN A 73 -12.09 5.82 -35.70
N PHE A 74 -13.21 5.24 -35.24
CA PHE A 74 -13.67 5.37 -33.87
C PHE A 74 -12.72 4.69 -32.88
N GLU A 75 -12.16 3.52 -33.21
CA GLU A 75 -11.11 2.88 -32.41
C GLU A 75 -9.92 3.81 -32.22
N THR A 76 -9.38 4.40 -33.29
CA THR A 76 -8.28 5.38 -33.18
C THR A 76 -8.67 6.58 -32.31
N ALA A 77 -9.88 7.10 -32.47
CA ALA A 77 -10.37 8.21 -31.67
C ALA A 77 -10.52 7.82 -30.18
N ALA A 78 -10.93 6.59 -29.88
CA ALA A 78 -11.05 6.06 -28.52
C ALA A 78 -9.67 5.91 -27.89
N THR A 79 -8.69 5.33 -28.60
CA THR A 79 -7.29 5.25 -28.13
C THR A 79 -6.71 6.62 -27.83
N ASN A 80 -6.92 7.60 -28.71
CA ASN A 80 -6.46 8.98 -28.45
C ASN A 80 -7.17 9.62 -27.24
N THR A 81 -8.46 9.33 -27.05
CA THR A 81 -9.23 9.83 -25.90
C THR A 81 -8.71 9.20 -24.60
N SER A 82 -8.42 7.90 -24.59
CA SER A 82 -7.83 7.19 -23.47
C SER A 82 -6.45 7.75 -23.09
N ALA A 83 -5.60 8.05 -24.08
CA ALA A 83 -4.32 8.72 -23.83
C ALA A 83 -4.49 10.10 -23.19
N GLN A 84 -5.48 10.89 -23.64
CA GLN A 84 -5.80 12.19 -23.02
C GLN A 84 -6.28 12.04 -21.58
N ILE A 85 -7.10 11.03 -21.28
CA ILE A 85 -7.56 10.72 -19.92
C ILE A 85 -6.35 10.46 -19.02
N MET A 86 -5.43 9.58 -19.43
CA MET A 86 -4.21 9.27 -18.68
C MET A 86 -3.37 10.52 -18.39
N THR A 87 -3.16 11.38 -19.40
CA THR A 87 -2.41 12.63 -19.21
C THR A 87 -3.08 13.56 -18.19
N LEU A 88 -4.41 13.69 -18.20
CA LEU A 88 -5.10 14.53 -17.22
C LEU A 88 -5.03 13.95 -15.79
N GLU A 89 -5.09 12.62 -15.64
CA GLU A 89 -4.93 11.95 -14.35
C GLU A 89 -3.52 12.18 -13.78
N GLU A 90 -2.49 12.05 -14.62
CA GLU A 90 -1.10 12.37 -14.26
C GLU A 90 -0.94 13.84 -13.85
N GLU A 91 -1.56 14.78 -14.58
CA GLU A 91 -1.54 16.20 -14.23
C GLU A 91 -2.22 16.50 -12.89
N ILE A 92 -3.38 15.88 -12.63
CA ILE A 92 -4.07 16.02 -11.33
C ILE A 92 -3.15 15.53 -10.21
N HIS A 93 -2.56 14.35 -10.35
CA HIS A 93 -1.65 13.78 -9.36
C HIS A 93 -0.40 14.65 -9.15
N SER A 94 0.16 15.19 -10.23
CA SER A 94 1.30 16.11 -10.19
C SER A 94 0.99 17.39 -9.41
N ILE A 95 -0.19 17.99 -9.62
CA ILE A 95 -0.63 19.18 -8.87
C ILE A 95 -0.84 18.85 -7.39
N GLU A 96 -1.44 17.71 -7.07
CA GLU A 96 -1.64 17.26 -5.69
C GLU A 96 -0.30 17.07 -4.97
N THR A 97 0.65 16.40 -5.62
CA THR A 97 2.02 16.21 -5.12
C THR A 97 2.74 17.53 -4.94
N ALA A 98 2.66 18.45 -5.91
CA ALA A 98 3.25 19.76 -5.83
C ALA A 98 2.69 20.58 -4.65
N ASN A 99 1.39 20.44 -4.35
CA ASN A 99 0.78 21.10 -3.20
C ASN A 99 1.32 20.55 -1.87
N ILE A 100 1.47 19.22 -1.74
CA ILE A 100 2.07 18.59 -0.55
C ILE A 100 3.53 19.02 -0.36
N ASN A 101 4.31 19.06 -1.45
CA ASN A 101 5.71 19.50 -1.42
C ASN A 101 5.82 20.96 -0.96
N LYS A 102 4.91 21.83 -1.43
CA LYS A 102 4.84 23.21 -0.98
C LYS A 102 4.53 23.30 0.52
N GLU A 103 3.55 22.55 1.02
CA GLU A 103 3.20 22.55 2.44
C GLU A 103 4.37 22.07 3.32
N THR A 104 5.09 21.03 2.87
CA THR A 104 6.32 20.56 3.51
C THR A 104 7.38 21.67 3.56
N LEU A 105 7.61 22.37 2.44
CA LEU A 105 8.57 23.47 2.36
C LEU A 105 8.18 24.62 3.31
N ASP A 106 6.90 24.98 3.36
CA ASP A 106 6.39 26.02 4.26
C ASP A 106 6.61 25.62 5.74
N ALA A 107 6.40 24.35 6.10
CA ALA A 107 6.70 23.83 7.43
C ALA A 107 8.21 23.89 7.76
N MET A 108 9.07 23.49 6.83
CA MET A 108 10.52 23.58 6.99
C MET A 108 10.99 25.03 7.17
N LYS A 109 10.39 25.98 6.45
CA LYS A 109 10.67 27.41 6.60
C LYS A 109 10.31 27.92 7.99
N ASN A 110 9.16 27.49 8.52
CA ASN A 110 8.75 27.84 9.88
C ASN A 110 9.70 27.23 10.92
N ALA A 111 10.10 25.97 10.77
CA ALA A 111 11.07 25.31 11.63
C ALA A 111 12.44 26.03 11.60
N SER A 112 12.93 26.39 10.41
CA SER A 112 14.17 27.16 10.25
C SER A 112 14.09 28.52 10.95
N THR A 113 12.94 29.21 10.84
CA THR A 113 12.71 30.49 11.52
C THR A 113 12.72 30.32 13.04
N ALA A 114 12.07 29.28 13.57
CA ALA A 114 12.07 28.97 14.99
C ALA A 114 13.48 28.63 15.50
N MET A 115 14.24 27.81 14.77
CA MET A 115 15.64 27.49 15.09
C MET A 115 16.51 28.74 15.09
N LYS A 116 16.31 29.65 14.14
CA LYS A 116 17.03 30.93 14.11
C LYS A 116 16.72 31.77 15.34
N HIS A 117 15.48 31.79 15.82
CA HIS A 117 15.09 32.48 17.05
C HIS A 117 15.69 31.83 18.30
N ILE A 118 15.67 30.50 18.40
CA ILE A 118 16.29 29.75 19.52
C ILE A 118 17.78 30.09 19.61
N HIS A 119 18.49 30.10 18.49
CA HIS A 119 19.92 30.41 18.46
C HIS A 119 20.24 31.91 18.51
N GLN A 120 19.25 32.80 18.35
CA GLN A 120 19.49 34.25 18.23
C GLN A 120 20.10 34.87 19.50
N GLY A 121 19.98 34.19 20.64
CA GLY A 121 20.61 34.55 21.92
C GLY A 121 21.74 33.61 22.36
N MET A 122 22.04 32.54 21.60
CA MET A 122 23.17 31.64 21.84
C MET A 122 24.36 32.10 21.00
N THR A 123 25.03 33.16 21.45
CA THR A 123 26.33 33.59 20.93
C THR A 123 27.43 32.67 21.44
N VAL A 124 28.59 32.63 20.75
CA VAL A 124 29.76 31.87 21.23
C VAL A 124 30.11 32.29 22.67
N ASP A 125 30.07 33.60 22.95
CA ASP A 125 30.33 34.15 24.28
C ASP A 125 29.35 33.62 25.36
N THR A 126 28.05 33.50 25.04
CA THR A 126 27.07 32.96 26.01
C THR A 126 27.21 31.46 26.23
N VAL A 127 27.62 30.71 25.20
CA VAL A 127 27.96 29.29 25.36
C VAL A 127 29.22 29.12 26.21
N GLU A 128 30.22 29.98 26.02
CA GLU A 128 31.48 29.95 26.78
C GLU A 128 31.24 30.29 28.25
N THR A 129 30.44 31.33 28.55
CA THR A 129 30.01 31.66 29.93
C THR A 129 29.22 30.51 30.57
N VAL A 130 28.26 29.91 29.88
CA VAL A 130 27.49 28.77 30.44
C VAL A 130 28.39 27.55 30.69
N MET A 131 29.38 27.30 29.84
CA MET A 131 30.34 26.19 30.05
C MET A 131 31.29 26.47 31.23
N GLU A 132 31.60 27.73 31.50
CA GLU A 132 32.37 28.17 32.67
C GLU A 132 31.55 27.99 33.96
N ASP A 133 30.29 28.44 33.97
CA ASP A 133 29.34 28.24 35.08
C ASP A 133 29.11 26.73 35.37
N ILE A 134 29.02 25.89 34.33
CA ILE A 134 28.89 24.43 34.48
C ILE A 134 30.15 23.82 35.11
N ARG A 135 31.36 24.28 34.73
CA ARG A 135 32.59 23.79 35.37
C ARG A 135 32.63 24.17 36.84
N GLU A 136 32.28 25.41 37.18
CA GLU A 136 32.23 25.88 38.56
C GLU A 136 31.18 25.09 39.38
N GLN A 137 29.99 24.85 38.83
CA GLN A 137 28.96 24.02 39.48
C GLN A 137 29.36 22.55 39.59
N HIS A 138 30.10 22.02 38.61
CA HIS A 138 30.60 20.65 38.66
C HIS A 138 31.67 20.48 39.75
N GLU A 139 32.56 21.46 39.92
CA GLU A 139 33.55 21.48 41.00
C GLU A 139 32.88 21.54 42.37
N ILE A 140 31.86 22.40 42.54
CA ILE A 140 31.04 22.45 43.77
C ILE A 140 30.34 21.11 44.00
N GLY A 141 29.77 20.50 42.97
CA GLY A 141 29.10 19.20 43.04
C GLY A 141 30.06 18.06 43.45
N GLN A 142 31.30 18.07 42.93
CA GLN A 142 32.33 17.10 43.34
C GLN A 142 32.81 17.35 44.78
N GLU A 143 32.96 18.60 45.19
CA GLU A 143 33.36 18.95 46.56
C GLU A 143 32.29 18.55 47.58
N ILE A 144 31.01 18.74 47.24
CA ILE A 144 29.86 18.25 48.02
C ILE A 144 29.84 16.73 48.07
N ASN A 145 30.03 16.04 46.93
CA ASN A 145 30.03 14.58 46.87
C ASN A 145 31.18 13.99 47.70
N ASN A 146 32.38 14.58 47.61
CA ASN A 146 33.55 14.19 48.42
C ASN A 146 33.37 14.51 49.91
N ALA A 147 32.57 15.54 50.26
CA ALA A 147 32.26 15.88 51.64
C ALA A 147 31.11 15.06 52.25
N LEU A 148 30.19 14.54 51.42
CA LEU A 148 29.02 13.75 51.85
C LEU A 148 29.26 12.23 51.86
N ILE A 149 30.20 11.72 51.06
CA ILE A 149 30.54 10.30 51.09
C ILE A 149 31.41 10.02 52.32
N ALA A 150 30.75 9.75 53.45
CA ALA A 150 31.26 8.73 54.36
C ALA A 150 31.32 7.39 53.59
N PRO A 151 32.33 6.54 53.81
CA PRO A 151 32.48 5.30 53.04
C PRO A 151 31.21 4.46 53.20
N GLN A 152 30.41 4.40 52.14
CA GLN A 152 29.20 3.60 52.12
C GLN A 152 29.61 2.12 52.08
N ALA A 153 28.96 1.32 52.91
CA ALA A 153 29.23 -0.10 53.05
C ALA A 153 29.21 -0.78 51.67
N VAL A 154 30.23 -1.59 51.43
CA VAL A 154 30.34 -2.47 50.26
C VAL A 154 29.16 -3.44 50.33
N VAL A 155 28.38 -3.51 49.26
CA VAL A 155 27.30 -4.50 49.13
C VAL A 155 27.93 -5.89 49.20
N ASP A 156 27.38 -6.77 50.04
CA ASP A 156 27.88 -8.13 50.20
C ASP A 156 27.34 -9.00 49.05
N ASP A 157 28.23 -9.57 48.24
CA ASP A 157 27.86 -10.45 47.14
C ASP A 157 27.09 -11.70 47.65
N GLU A 158 27.30 -12.11 48.91
CA GLU A 158 26.56 -13.23 49.52
C GLU A 158 25.07 -12.90 49.72
N GLU A 159 24.72 -11.65 50.07
CA GLU A 159 23.32 -11.20 50.20
C GLU A 159 22.62 -11.19 48.83
N LEU A 160 23.35 -10.79 47.77
CA LEU A 160 22.85 -10.79 46.40
C LEU A 160 22.66 -12.20 45.84
N ASP A 161 23.54 -13.14 46.19
CA ASP A 161 23.43 -14.54 45.77
C ASP A 161 22.23 -15.24 46.43
N GLU A 162 21.93 -14.93 47.70
CA GLU A 162 20.74 -15.43 48.39
C GLU A 162 19.44 -14.90 47.76
N GLU A 163 19.37 -13.59 47.46
CA GLU A 163 18.21 -12.99 46.78
C GLU A 163 18.02 -13.56 45.37
N LEU A 164 19.12 -13.80 44.64
CA LEU A 164 19.08 -14.40 43.31
C LEU A 164 18.56 -15.85 43.34
N ALA A 165 18.93 -16.62 44.36
CA ALA A 165 18.47 -18.00 44.52
C ALA A 165 16.95 -18.05 44.78
N GLU A 166 16.42 -17.11 45.58
CA GLU A 166 14.99 -17.02 45.88
C GLU A 166 14.17 -16.73 44.60
N LEU A 167 14.63 -15.77 43.78
CA LEU A 167 13.99 -15.44 42.50
C LEU A 167 13.96 -16.60 41.50
N GLN A 168 15.01 -17.43 41.47
CA GLN A 168 15.07 -18.58 40.56
C GLN A 168 14.04 -19.67 40.95
N GLN A 169 13.85 -19.88 42.25
CA GLN A 169 12.89 -20.87 42.74
C GLN A 169 11.45 -20.46 42.42
N GLU A 170 11.10 -19.19 42.61
CA GLU A 170 9.77 -18.66 42.25
C GLU A 170 9.47 -18.88 40.75
N GLN A 171 10.47 -18.69 39.88
CA GLN A 171 10.28 -18.83 38.44
C GLN A 171 10.08 -20.29 38.00
N LEU A 172 10.73 -21.26 38.67
CA LEU A 172 10.53 -22.68 38.41
C LEU A 172 9.11 -23.13 38.82
N ASP A 173 8.64 -22.68 39.97
CA ASP A 173 7.30 -23.00 40.47
C ASP A 173 6.20 -22.49 39.52
N GLU A 174 6.36 -21.29 38.96
CA GLU A 174 5.43 -20.75 37.94
C GLU A 174 5.37 -21.58 36.65
N GLN A 175 6.50 -22.16 36.20
CA GLN A 175 6.55 -22.96 34.98
C GLN A 175 5.88 -24.32 35.16
N MET A 176 6.03 -24.94 36.34
CA MET A 176 5.39 -26.22 36.66
C MET A 176 3.86 -26.11 36.67
N ILE A 177 3.30 -24.98 37.14
CA ILE A 177 1.85 -24.75 37.17
C ILE A 177 1.25 -24.66 35.76
N LYS A 178 2.01 -24.20 34.75
CA LYS A 178 1.51 -23.99 33.38
C LYS A 178 1.58 -25.24 32.48
N GLY A 179 2.29 -26.30 32.87
CA GLY A 179 2.70 -27.39 31.97
C GLY A 179 1.93 -28.72 32.01
N GLY A 180 0.89 -28.91 32.83
CA GLY A 180 0.35 -30.26 33.09
C GLY A 180 -1.18 -30.43 33.03
N SER A 181 -1.74 -30.77 31.86
CA SER A 181 -2.88 -31.71 31.75
C SER A 181 -3.00 -32.26 30.32
N VAL A 182 -3.00 -33.59 30.18
CA VAL A 182 -3.33 -34.29 28.93
C VAL A 182 -4.44 -35.31 29.23
N PRO A 183 -5.52 -35.35 28.44
CA PRO A 183 -6.32 -36.56 28.30
C PRO A 183 -6.38 -37.02 26.84
N VAL A 184 -6.04 -38.30 26.65
CA VAL A 184 -6.22 -39.09 25.43
C VAL A 184 -7.68 -39.54 25.34
N SER A 185 -8.27 -39.48 24.14
CA SER A 185 -9.23 -40.45 23.52
C SER A 185 -10.37 -39.74 22.78
N ASP A 186 -10.39 -39.80 21.44
CA ASP A 186 -11.68 -39.97 20.74
C ASP A 186 -11.51 -40.64 19.36
N ALA A 187 -12.56 -41.34 18.96
CA ALA A 187 -12.56 -42.56 18.16
C ALA A 187 -12.20 -42.47 16.67
N VAL A 188 -11.46 -43.48 16.18
CA VAL A 188 -11.27 -43.82 14.77
C VAL A 188 -12.48 -44.58 14.24
N SER A 189 -13.12 -44.09 13.18
CA SER A 189 -14.24 -44.74 12.49
C SER A 189 -13.73 -45.53 11.28
N LEU A 190 -14.00 -46.85 11.24
CA LEU A 190 -13.62 -47.76 10.14
C LEU A 190 -14.84 -48.08 9.24
N PRO A 191 -14.66 -48.23 7.92
CA PRO A 191 -15.76 -48.46 6.98
C PRO A 191 -16.24 -49.93 6.97
N THR A 192 -17.55 -50.12 6.78
CA THR A 192 -18.24 -51.43 6.80
C THR A 192 -18.20 -52.13 5.44
N ALA A 193 -17.90 -53.44 5.43
CA ALA A 193 -17.85 -54.32 4.26
C ALA A 193 -19.26 -54.74 3.74
N PRO A 194 -19.43 -55.09 2.45
CA PRO A 194 -20.75 -55.23 1.82
C PRO A 194 -21.35 -56.63 1.96
N ARG A 195 -22.69 -56.71 2.01
CA ARG A 195 -23.47 -57.95 1.81
C ARG A 195 -24.31 -57.86 0.54
N SER A 196 -24.14 -58.87 -0.30
CA SER A 196 -24.79 -59.10 -1.60
C SER A 196 -26.19 -59.71 -1.43
N GLU A 197 -27.17 -59.25 -2.22
CA GLU A 197 -28.20 -60.11 -2.83
C GLU A 197 -28.64 -59.53 -4.20
N VAL A 198 -29.03 -60.44 -5.09
CA VAL A 198 -29.01 -60.37 -6.56
C VAL A 198 -30.43 -60.29 -7.13
N VAL A 199 -30.56 -59.68 -8.33
CA VAL A 199 -31.44 -60.03 -9.49
C VAL A 199 -32.16 -58.80 -10.07
N GLY A 200 -31.98 -58.51 -11.37
CA GLY A 200 -32.89 -57.58 -12.07
C GLY A 200 -32.54 -56.92 -13.42
N ASN A 201 -31.62 -57.44 -14.24
CA ASN A 201 -31.62 -57.39 -15.73
C ASN A 201 -32.00 -56.07 -16.51
N ARG A 202 -31.01 -55.28 -16.97
CA ARG A 202 -30.67 -54.95 -18.40
C ARG A 202 -29.84 -53.64 -18.54
N PRO A 203 -28.81 -53.56 -19.43
CA PRO A 203 -27.81 -52.49 -19.39
C PRO A 203 -27.87 -51.50 -20.57
N GLY A 204 -27.40 -50.26 -20.34
CA GLY A 204 -27.07 -49.29 -21.40
C GLY A 204 -26.44 -47.98 -20.91
N LYS A 205 -25.12 -47.82 -21.15
CA LYS A 205 -24.26 -46.61 -21.17
C LYS A 205 -23.84 -45.94 -19.83
N ALA A 206 -22.54 -45.99 -19.51
CA ALA A 206 -21.57 -44.86 -19.66
C ALA A 206 -20.17 -45.14 -19.03
N ALA A 207 -19.12 -44.76 -19.78
CA ALA A 207 -17.74 -44.33 -19.43
C ALA A 207 -16.72 -45.22 -18.67
N PRO A 208 -15.49 -45.34 -19.22
CA PRO A 208 -14.25 -45.19 -18.44
C PRO A 208 -13.26 -44.21 -19.11
N VAL A 209 -12.75 -43.22 -18.38
CA VAL A 209 -11.63 -42.33 -18.79
C VAL A 209 -10.74 -42.00 -17.58
N GLU A 210 -10.34 -43.00 -16.81
CA GLU A 210 -9.36 -42.80 -15.71
C GLU A 210 -8.13 -43.74 -15.78
N GLU A 211 -8.12 -44.75 -16.67
CA GLU A 211 -6.96 -45.65 -16.81
C GLU A 211 -5.87 -45.12 -17.76
N ASP A 212 -6.18 -44.13 -18.62
CA ASP A 212 -5.23 -43.60 -19.62
C ASP A 212 -4.26 -42.55 -19.02
N ASP A 213 -4.64 -41.91 -17.90
CA ASP A 213 -3.82 -40.90 -17.21
C ASP A 213 -2.71 -41.56 -16.36
N GLU A 214 -2.98 -42.68 -15.67
CA GLU A 214 -1.99 -43.36 -14.83
C GLU A 214 -0.85 -43.98 -15.67
N GLU A 215 -1.15 -44.53 -16.85
CA GLU A 215 -0.14 -45.16 -17.72
C GLU A 215 0.78 -44.11 -18.40
N ALA A 216 0.26 -42.90 -18.64
CA ALA A 216 1.03 -41.78 -19.16
C ALA A 216 2.03 -41.23 -18.13
N GLU A 217 1.62 -41.14 -16.85
CA GLU A 217 2.50 -40.70 -15.76
C GLU A 217 3.63 -41.71 -15.50
N LEU A 218 3.34 -43.01 -15.54
CA LEU A 218 4.35 -44.07 -15.40
C LEU A 218 5.44 -44.02 -16.48
N ARG A 219 5.08 -43.75 -17.75
CA ARG A 219 6.08 -43.60 -18.81
C ARG A 219 6.99 -42.38 -18.59
N LYS A 220 6.44 -41.29 -18.07
CA LYS A 220 7.20 -40.04 -17.86
C LYS A 220 8.24 -40.22 -16.75
N LEU A 221 7.87 -40.89 -15.66
CA LEU A 221 8.80 -41.23 -14.57
C LEU A 221 9.92 -42.19 -15.02
N GLN A 222 9.63 -43.16 -15.89
CA GLN A 222 10.65 -44.06 -16.42
C GLN A 222 11.66 -43.35 -17.34
N ALA A 223 11.22 -42.34 -18.09
CA ALA A 223 12.11 -41.58 -18.97
C ALA A 223 13.06 -40.64 -18.19
N GLU A 224 12.63 -40.14 -17.03
CA GLU A 224 13.43 -39.22 -16.21
C GLU A 224 14.55 -39.92 -15.41
N MET A 225 14.41 -41.22 -15.14
CA MET A 225 15.46 -42.02 -14.49
C MET A 225 16.51 -42.60 -15.46
N ALA A 226 16.34 -42.43 -16.77
CA ALA A 226 17.21 -43.01 -17.80
C ALA A 226 18.20 -41.99 -18.43
N ILE A 227 18.41 -40.84 -17.78
CA ILE A 227 19.39 -39.80 -18.15
C ILE A 227 20.38 -39.58 -17.00
#